data_AF-A0A847HGT8-F1
#
_entry.id   AF-A0A847HGT8-F1
#
_cell.length_a   1.000
_cell.length_b   1.000
_cell.length_c   1.000
_cell.angle_alpha   90.00
_cell.angle_beta   90.00
_cell.angle_gamma   90.00
#
_symmetry.space_group_name_H-M   'P 1'
#
loop_
_entity.id
_entity.type
_entity.pdbx_description
1 polymer ?
#
loop_
_entity_poly.entity_id
_entity_poly.type
_entity_poly.pdbx_seq_one_letter_code
_entity_poly.pdbx_strand_id
1 'polypeptide(L)'
;MRNRAVTRFLLVFLLAFAANLIAAPNLDRLFVQRLDENFFSDLTGHAGSERAIFVELAGVEKVFYLRHTSGHFILHTSLSEAEEKLLQPQVFTGKTALFSPLKQNGEPLYEKGIACISESPSDRNSQWQYLYVPFNINGRINDAFVSDLGYLKINIDAAYLRSKSDLAAILKGLFGNNAKICREVRLNRYYLFRDNYYGPVELIKDRTSDNVIFPPVHKATLNKSVSDWVEKSEKDRKLVIDLIADEKHLYSQDMRLKLGMVPGFVKINWQFLDNTDIGSGQNHLVFLSTGPGINYFDNPWKQPEKNIPCPRLYFHKDIVNLERIQLYPTYSIEPKEKGTGRLAAINIFQQTSEQGAELHKKVIWSSSELKASLLPAIEESLCQYGLTNSSSDLEPGFVFKRCFFNGNVVNNEIRVYQTAAVRDYMTAAIVPPDSAKSYRQAYQSEMINTCDHWEYNCGVHFSRLFVEAMESTDRGFRETWLMMLLKESHPTLFRIMHRARQHHKIRAFSKIADKASALAQKQGRKFFLTPHFSHYQALSNQKYGLWLEYLESYRNGDKLAPQKFKRFTEFYRYLEKICD
;
A
#
# COMPACT_ATOMS: atom_id res chain seq x y z
N MET A 1 5.61 49.16 29.39
CA MET A 1 4.24 48.62 29.13
C MET A 1 4.09 47.81 27.83
N ARG A 2 5.17 47.32 27.17
CA ARG A 2 5.09 46.69 25.84
C ARG A 2 5.04 45.15 25.79
N ASN A 3 5.11 44.45 26.94
CA ASN A 3 5.26 42.97 26.98
C ASN A 3 4.03 42.20 27.49
N ARG A 4 2.89 42.84 27.77
CA ARG A 4 1.68 42.12 28.22
C ARG A 4 0.72 41.77 27.09
N ALA A 5 0.67 42.57 26.03
CA ALA A 5 -0.20 42.32 24.88
C ALA A 5 0.32 41.17 23.99
N VAL A 6 1.63 41.14 23.70
CA VAL A 6 2.26 40.08 22.91
C VAL A 6 2.19 38.73 23.63
N THR A 7 2.47 38.71 24.94
CA THR A 7 2.40 37.48 25.74
C THR A 7 0.97 36.98 25.93
N ARG A 8 -0.02 37.88 26.03
CA ARG A 8 -1.45 37.49 26.03
C ARG A 8 -1.89 36.98 24.66
N PHE A 9 -1.42 37.58 23.56
CA PHE A 9 -1.71 37.08 22.21
C PHE A 9 -1.08 35.70 21.98
N LEU A 10 0.17 35.49 22.41
CA LEU A 10 0.84 34.20 22.32
C LEU A 10 0.16 33.14 23.21
N LEU A 11 -0.27 33.51 24.42
CA LEU A 11 -0.96 32.61 25.33
C LEU A 11 -2.37 32.27 24.84
N VAL A 12 -3.12 33.22 24.29
CA VAL A 12 -4.42 32.98 23.66
C VAL A 12 -4.27 32.18 22.37
N PHE A 13 -3.20 32.40 21.59
CA PHE A 13 -2.89 31.61 20.41
C PHE A 13 -2.49 30.18 20.79
N LEU A 14 -1.66 29.99 21.81
CA LEU A 14 -1.28 28.68 22.35
C LEU A 14 -2.46 27.97 23.04
N LEU A 15 -3.34 28.69 23.73
CA LEU A 15 -4.55 28.14 24.33
C LEU A 15 -5.61 27.82 23.28
N ALA A 16 -5.70 28.60 22.18
CA ALA A 16 -6.53 28.25 21.02
C ALA A 16 -5.93 27.10 20.20
N PHE A 17 -4.60 26.94 20.21
CA PHE A 17 -3.90 25.79 19.63
C PHE A 17 -4.09 24.53 20.49
N ALA A 18 -4.01 24.66 21.81
CA ALA A 18 -4.20 23.58 22.77
C ALA A 18 -5.68 23.21 22.96
N ALA A 19 -6.62 24.14 22.79
CA ALA A 19 -8.06 23.86 22.73
C ALA A 19 -8.51 23.31 21.36
N ASN A 20 -7.66 23.43 20.34
CA ASN A 20 -7.74 22.65 19.09
C ASN A 20 -6.80 21.44 19.14
N LEU A 21 -6.72 20.76 20.28
CA LEU A 21 -6.34 19.34 20.31
C LEU A 21 -7.43 18.57 19.54
N ILE A 22 -7.28 18.63 18.22
CA ILE A 22 -8.06 17.93 17.20
C ILE A 22 -8.06 16.46 17.61
N ALA A 23 -9.25 15.95 17.89
CA ALA A 23 -9.42 14.54 18.12
C ALA A 23 -9.14 13.87 16.77
N ALA A 24 -7.98 13.23 16.65
CA ALA A 24 -7.70 12.32 15.55
C ALA A 24 -8.92 11.38 15.35
N PRO A 25 -9.24 10.96 14.11
CA PRO A 25 -10.37 10.07 13.87
C PRO A 25 -10.32 8.92 14.85
N ASN A 26 -11.42 8.69 15.56
CA ASN A 26 -11.48 7.59 16.50
C ASN A 26 -11.46 6.29 15.68
N LEU A 27 -10.31 5.62 15.67
CA LEU A 27 -10.10 4.37 14.94
C LEU A 27 -11.03 3.26 15.45
N ASP A 28 -11.48 3.34 16.69
CA ASP A 28 -12.39 2.37 17.30
C ASP A 28 -13.85 2.77 17.21
N ARG A 29 -14.16 3.89 16.55
CA ARG A 29 -15.54 4.27 16.27
C ARG A 29 -16.20 3.20 15.41
N LEU A 30 -17.37 2.76 15.88
CA LEU A 30 -18.22 1.79 15.20
C LEU A 30 -19.16 2.52 14.23
N PHE A 31 -19.26 1.98 13.03
CA PHE A 31 -20.16 2.43 11.97
C PHE A 31 -21.07 1.29 11.55
N VAL A 32 -22.33 1.59 11.27
CA VAL A 32 -23.28 0.58 10.80
C VAL A 32 -22.87 0.12 9.40
N GLN A 33 -22.69 -1.19 9.23
CA GLN A 33 -22.51 -1.78 7.90
C GLN A 33 -23.88 -1.85 7.19
N ARG A 34 -24.07 -0.97 6.21
CA ARG A 34 -25.28 -0.91 5.38
C ARG A 34 -25.09 -1.77 4.13
N LEU A 35 -25.85 -2.87 4.07
CA LEU A 35 -25.99 -3.75 2.90
C LEU A 35 -27.45 -3.70 2.44
N ASP A 36 -27.90 -2.51 2.07
CA ASP A 36 -29.26 -2.20 1.61
C ASP A 36 -29.34 -2.17 0.08
N GLU A 37 -30.51 -1.83 -0.47
CA GLU A 37 -30.72 -1.74 -1.93
C GLU A 37 -29.73 -0.80 -2.61
N ASN A 38 -29.37 0.31 -1.94
CA ASN A 38 -28.38 1.25 -2.45
C ASN A 38 -27.00 0.61 -2.57
N PHE A 39 -26.57 -0.19 -1.58
CA PHE A 39 -25.30 -0.93 -1.64
C PHE A 39 -25.23 -1.87 -2.86
N PHE A 40 -26.28 -2.66 -3.11
CA PHE A 40 -26.30 -3.60 -4.24
C PHE A 40 -26.47 -2.90 -5.60
N SER A 41 -27.30 -1.84 -5.65
CA SER A 41 -27.47 -1.02 -6.85
C SER A 41 -26.17 -0.32 -7.23
N ASP A 42 -25.44 0.23 -6.25
CA ASP A 42 -24.15 0.89 -6.42
C ASP A 42 -23.08 -0.08 -6.96
N LEU A 43 -23.01 -1.30 -6.39
CA LEU A 43 -22.15 -2.37 -6.92
C LEU A 43 -22.49 -2.76 -8.36
N THR A 44 -23.78 -2.79 -8.70
CA THR A 44 -24.24 -3.12 -10.06
C THR A 44 -23.87 -2.01 -11.04
N GLY A 45 -24.00 -0.74 -10.62
CA GLY A 45 -23.59 0.43 -11.40
C GLY A 45 -22.08 0.53 -11.62
N HIS A 46 -21.28 -0.04 -10.71
CA HIS A 46 -19.81 -0.08 -10.77
C HIS A 46 -19.30 -1.51 -11.01
N ALA A 47 -19.75 -2.12 -12.12
CA ALA A 47 -19.37 -3.48 -12.48
C ALA A 47 -17.84 -3.68 -12.46
N GLY A 48 -17.39 -4.75 -11.81
CA GLY A 48 -15.97 -5.09 -11.63
C GLY A 48 -15.34 -4.54 -10.35
N SER A 49 -15.90 -3.50 -9.73
CA SER A 49 -15.39 -2.93 -8.48
C SER A 49 -15.77 -3.78 -7.27
N GLU A 50 -14.79 -4.02 -6.40
CA GLU A 50 -15.02 -4.77 -5.16
C GLU A 50 -15.50 -3.85 -4.04
N ARG A 51 -16.28 -4.38 -3.10
CA ARG A 51 -16.57 -3.74 -1.81
C ARG A 51 -16.40 -4.74 -0.69
N ALA A 52 -15.84 -4.27 0.42
CA ALA A 52 -15.68 -5.09 1.62
C ALA A 52 -17.04 -5.37 2.28
N ILE A 53 -17.24 -6.63 2.65
CA ILE A 53 -18.31 -7.13 3.51
C ILE A 53 -17.66 -7.71 4.76
N PHE A 54 -17.97 -7.13 5.91
CA PHE A 54 -17.43 -7.54 7.19
C PHE A 54 -18.32 -8.63 7.79
N VAL A 55 -17.72 -9.77 8.08
CA VAL A 55 -18.36 -10.96 8.62
C VAL A 55 -17.63 -11.35 9.90
N GLU A 56 -18.37 -11.60 10.96
CA GLU A 56 -17.85 -12.21 12.18
C GLU A 56 -17.79 -13.73 11.97
N LEU A 57 -16.59 -14.30 12.04
CA LEU A 57 -16.33 -15.73 12.06
C LEU A 57 -15.91 -16.14 13.49
N ALA A 58 -16.78 -16.86 14.19
CA ALA A 58 -16.57 -17.30 15.57
C ALA A 58 -16.09 -16.16 16.52
N GLY A 59 -16.70 -14.98 16.40
CA GLY A 59 -16.38 -13.80 17.21
C GLY A 59 -15.24 -12.92 16.68
N VAL A 60 -14.63 -13.26 15.54
CA VAL A 60 -13.53 -12.50 14.93
C VAL A 60 -13.97 -11.88 13.60
N GLU A 61 -13.71 -10.59 13.42
CA GLU A 61 -14.03 -9.88 12.17
C GLU A 61 -13.15 -10.39 11.01
N LYS A 62 -13.81 -10.72 9.89
CA LYS A 62 -13.23 -11.18 8.64
C LYS A 62 -13.81 -10.36 7.50
N VAL A 63 -12.94 -9.98 6.56
CA VAL A 63 -13.35 -9.29 5.35
C VAL A 63 -13.60 -10.29 4.22
N PHE A 64 -14.77 -10.19 3.61
CA PHE A 64 -15.10 -10.77 2.32
C PHE A 64 -15.22 -9.63 1.30
N TYR A 65 -15.00 -9.93 0.02
CA TYR A 65 -15.09 -8.95 -1.05
C TYR A 65 -16.20 -9.35 -2.01
N LEU A 66 -17.16 -8.46 -2.21
CA LEU A 66 -18.25 -8.63 -3.16
C LEU A 66 -18.03 -7.72 -4.36
N ARG A 67 -18.17 -8.26 -5.57
CA ARG A 67 -18.24 -7.50 -6.82
C ARG A 67 -19.33 -8.03 -7.73
N HIS A 68 -19.82 -7.18 -8.63
CA HIS A 68 -20.76 -7.59 -9.68
C HIS A 68 -20.03 -7.72 -11.03
N THR A 69 -20.28 -8.78 -11.77
CA THR A 69 -19.73 -9.05 -13.11
C THR A 69 -20.76 -9.78 -13.97
N SER A 70 -21.10 -9.25 -15.14
CA SER A 70 -21.89 -9.92 -16.21
C SER A 70 -22.97 -10.90 -15.70
N GLY A 71 -23.98 -10.38 -15.01
CA GLY A 71 -25.14 -11.15 -14.53
C GLY A 71 -24.92 -11.96 -13.26
N HIS A 72 -23.75 -11.85 -12.63
CA HIS A 72 -23.40 -12.58 -11.42
C HIS A 72 -22.75 -11.66 -10.39
N PHE A 73 -22.95 -11.97 -9.11
CA PHE A 73 -22.10 -11.48 -8.05
C PHE A 73 -21.00 -12.50 -7.74
N ILE A 74 -19.81 -12.00 -7.40
CA ILE A 74 -18.69 -12.80 -6.95
C ILE A 74 -18.34 -12.35 -5.55
N LEU A 75 -18.56 -13.21 -4.56
CA LEU A 75 -18.10 -13.03 -3.18
C LEU A 75 -16.85 -13.87 -2.97
N HIS A 76 -15.76 -13.30 -2.45
CA HIS A 76 -14.54 -14.07 -2.18
C HIS A 76 -13.79 -13.61 -0.93
N THR A 77 -12.95 -14.49 -0.39
CA THR A 77 -12.01 -14.22 0.71
C THR A 77 -10.89 -15.25 0.72
N SER A 78 -9.89 -15.05 1.59
CA SER A 78 -8.84 -16.02 1.90
C SER A 78 -8.93 -16.42 3.36
N LEU A 79 -9.21 -17.70 3.63
CA LEU A 79 -9.27 -18.26 4.98
C LEU A 79 -7.88 -18.69 5.46
N SER A 80 -7.62 -18.51 6.74
CA SER A 80 -6.52 -19.17 7.44
C SER A 80 -6.90 -20.60 7.80
N GLU A 81 -5.92 -21.43 8.14
CA GLU A 81 -6.16 -22.81 8.59
C GLU A 81 -7.07 -22.88 9.84
N ALA A 82 -7.00 -21.87 10.72
CA ALA A 82 -7.90 -21.77 11.86
C ALA A 82 -9.35 -21.48 11.44
N GLU A 83 -9.55 -20.62 10.43
CA GLU A 83 -10.87 -20.28 9.90
C GLU A 83 -11.45 -21.40 9.03
N GLU A 84 -10.63 -22.22 8.37
CA GLU A 84 -11.07 -23.42 7.62
C GLU A 84 -11.88 -24.36 8.52
N LYS A 85 -11.47 -24.53 9.78
CA LYS A 85 -12.16 -25.40 10.76
C LYS A 85 -13.58 -24.95 11.09
N LEU A 86 -13.97 -23.74 10.70
CA LEU A 86 -15.31 -23.19 10.89
C LEU A 86 -16.25 -23.54 9.72
N LEU A 87 -15.72 -24.02 8.60
CA LEU A 87 -16.53 -24.46 7.46
C LEU A 87 -17.34 -25.71 7.82
N GLN A 88 -18.54 -25.80 7.26
CA GLN A 88 -19.38 -26.99 7.38
C GLN A 88 -18.73 -28.18 6.65
N PRO A 89 -18.82 -29.41 7.19
CA PRO A 89 -18.20 -30.59 6.56
C PRO A 89 -18.59 -30.80 5.09
N GLN A 90 -19.81 -30.42 4.72
CA GLN A 90 -20.34 -30.51 3.35
C GLN A 90 -19.55 -29.68 2.31
N VAL A 91 -18.79 -28.68 2.76
CA VAL A 91 -17.91 -27.88 1.87
C VAL A 91 -16.79 -28.73 1.28
N PHE A 92 -16.35 -29.76 2.02
CA PHE A 92 -15.25 -30.64 1.62
C PHE A 92 -15.74 -31.85 0.80
N THR A 93 -17.04 -32.14 0.80
CA THR A 93 -17.64 -33.27 0.08
C THR A 93 -18.05 -32.94 -1.36
N GLY A 94 -17.81 -31.70 -1.82
CA GLY A 94 -18.08 -31.28 -3.19
C GLY A 94 -17.23 -32.02 -4.23
N LYS A 95 -17.52 -31.79 -5.52
CA LYS A 95 -16.70 -32.29 -6.62
C LYS A 95 -15.29 -31.71 -6.49
N THR A 96 -14.28 -32.57 -6.49
CA THR A 96 -12.89 -32.13 -6.54
C THR A 96 -12.47 -31.86 -7.98
N ALA A 97 -11.71 -30.79 -8.18
CA ALA A 97 -11.13 -30.41 -9.46
C ALA A 97 -9.72 -29.84 -9.26
N LEU A 98 -8.93 -29.83 -10.33
CA LEU A 98 -7.65 -29.14 -10.33
C LEU A 98 -7.89 -27.63 -10.22
N PHE A 99 -7.23 -26.95 -9.29
CA PHE A 99 -7.36 -25.51 -9.14
C PHE A 99 -6.66 -24.80 -10.30
N SER A 100 -7.41 -23.90 -10.95
CA SER A 100 -7.03 -23.31 -12.23
C SER A 100 -7.50 -21.85 -12.32
N PRO A 101 -6.70 -20.88 -11.84
CA PRO A 101 -7.05 -19.47 -11.93
C PRO A 101 -6.90 -18.95 -13.37
N LEU A 102 -7.86 -18.12 -13.79
CA LEU A 102 -8.01 -17.70 -15.18
C LEU A 102 -7.44 -16.31 -15.44
N LYS A 103 -6.87 -16.13 -16.63
CA LYS A 103 -6.46 -14.85 -17.21
C LYS A 103 -7.68 -14.09 -17.74
N GLN A 104 -7.46 -12.85 -18.19
CA GLN A 104 -8.49 -12.00 -18.81
C GLN A 104 -9.22 -12.67 -20.00
N ASN A 105 -8.51 -13.48 -20.78
CA ASN A 105 -9.06 -14.17 -21.94
C ASN A 105 -9.73 -15.52 -21.59
N GLY A 106 -9.88 -15.86 -20.31
CA GLY A 106 -10.49 -17.10 -19.85
C GLY A 106 -9.56 -18.32 -19.89
N GLU A 107 -8.34 -18.20 -20.41
CA GLU A 107 -7.36 -19.28 -20.36
C GLU A 107 -6.74 -19.41 -18.95
N PRO A 108 -6.41 -20.63 -18.50
CA PRO A 108 -5.75 -20.83 -17.23
C PRO A 108 -4.33 -20.23 -17.22
N LEU A 109 -3.94 -19.60 -16.11
CA LEU A 109 -2.56 -19.15 -15.92
C LEU A 109 -1.65 -20.32 -15.50
N TYR A 110 -2.14 -21.15 -14.58
CA TYR A 110 -1.53 -22.39 -14.13
C TYR A 110 -2.61 -23.35 -13.65
N GLU A 111 -2.25 -24.61 -13.48
CA GLU A 111 -3.12 -25.63 -12.91
C GLU A 111 -2.35 -26.40 -11.84
N LYS A 112 -2.70 -26.19 -10.57
CA LYS A 112 -1.96 -26.78 -9.44
C LYS A 112 -2.81 -26.83 -8.17
N GLY A 113 -2.75 -27.95 -7.46
CA GLY A 113 -3.53 -28.20 -6.25
C GLY A 113 -4.99 -28.57 -6.52
N ILE A 114 -5.71 -28.97 -5.49
CA ILE A 114 -7.10 -29.43 -5.59
C ILE A 114 -8.03 -28.37 -4.99
N ALA A 115 -9.15 -28.11 -5.68
CA ALA A 115 -10.26 -27.32 -5.17
C ALA A 115 -11.51 -28.19 -5.02
N CYS A 116 -12.30 -27.92 -3.98
CA CYS A 116 -13.65 -28.41 -3.78
C CYS A 116 -14.64 -27.45 -4.46
N ILE A 117 -15.48 -27.97 -5.34
CA ILE A 117 -16.49 -27.22 -6.09
C ILE A 117 -17.85 -27.87 -5.84
N SER A 118 -18.84 -27.09 -5.43
CA SER A 118 -20.21 -27.59 -5.35
C SER A 118 -21.22 -26.48 -5.61
N GLU A 119 -22.39 -26.91 -6.04
CA GLU A 119 -23.62 -26.12 -6.05
C GLU A 119 -24.22 -26.07 -4.63
N SER A 120 -25.12 -25.12 -4.41
CA SER A 120 -25.82 -24.94 -3.14
C SER A 120 -26.39 -26.28 -2.61
N PRO A 121 -26.14 -26.63 -1.34
CA PRO A 121 -26.67 -27.87 -0.74
C PRO A 121 -28.20 -27.95 -0.67
N SER A 122 -28.92 -26.85 -0.88
CA SER A 122 -30.33 -26.71 -0.49
C SER A 122 -31.36 -26.50 -1.60
N ASP A 123 -31.00 -26.30 -2.87
CA ASP A 123 -32.01 -26.05 -3.94
C ASP A 123 -31.67 -26.70 -5.28
N ARG A 124 -32.69 -27.33 -5.90
CA ARG A 124 -32.62 -28.00 -7.21
C ARG A 124 -32.37 -27.06 -8.40
N ASN A 125 -32.35 -25.74 -8.16
CA ASN A 125 -31.91 -24.72 -9.09
C ASN A 125 -30.68 -24.05 -8.48
N SER A 126 -29.48 -24.34 -8.99
CA SER A 126 -28.20 -23.81 -8.49
C SER A 126 -28.15 -22.27 -8.58
N GLN A 127 -28.63 -21.58 -7.54
CA GLN A 127 -28.63 -20.11 -7.45
C GLN A 127 -27.26 -19.53 -7.06
N TRP A 128 -26.36 -20.36 -6.54
CA TRP A 128 -24.97 -20.01 -6.27
C TRP A 128 -24.09 -21.26 -6.20
N GLN A 129 -22.80 -21.07 -6.46
CA GLN A 129 -21.78 -22.11 -6.48
C GLN A 129 -20.55 -21.61 -5.74
N TYR A 130 -19.82 -22.51 -5.07
CA TYR A 130 -18.55 -22.18 -4.44
C TYR A 130 -17.39 -22.96 -5.04
N LEU A 131 -16.22 -22.35 -4.96
CA LEU A 131 -14.91 -22.97 -5.13
C LEU A 131 -14.11 -22.70 -3.85
N TYR A 132 -13.59 -23.75 -3.24
CA TYR A 132 -12.74 -23.66 -2.07
C TYR A 132 -11.46 -24.46 -2.26
N VAL A 133 -10.31 -23.87 -1.95
CA VAL A 133 -9.01 -24.56 -1.97
C VAL A 133 -8.62 -24.91 -0.54
N PRO A 134 -8.79 -26.17 -0.09
CA PRO A 134 -8.51 -26.54 1.29
C PRO A 134 -7.00 -26.64 1.58
N PHE A 135 -6.62 -26.50 2.85
CA PHE A 135 -5.25 -26.72 3.31
C PHE A 135 -4.83 -28.18 3.20
N ASN A 136 -5.77 -29.11 3.45
CA ASN A 136 -5.53 -30.55 3.41
C ASN A 136 -6.62 -31.30 2.61
N ILE A 137 -6.20 -32.35 1.88
CA ILE A 137 -7.08 -33.29 1.18
C ILE A 137 -6.72 -34.71 1.66
N ASN A 138 -7.71 -35.44 2.18
CA ASN A 138 -7.54 -36.83 2.65
C ASN A 138 -6.35 -37.02 3.60
N GLY A 139 -6.14 -36.07 4.52
CA GLY A 139 -5.05 -36.10 5.51
C GLY A 139 -3.67 -35.75 4.94
N ARG A 140 -3.58 -35.29 3.68
CA ARG A 140 -2.33 -34.80 3.07
C ARG A 140 -2.45 -33.32 2.75
N ILE A 141 -1.32 -32.62 2.83
CA ILE A 141 -1.24 -31.20 2.45
C ILE A 141 -1.60 -31.06 0.98
N ASN A 142 -2.45 -30.08 0.68
CA ASN A 142 -2.81 -29.76 -0.70
C ASN A 142 -1.60 -29.14 -1.42
N ASP A 143 -1.29 -29.64 -2.61
CA ASP A 143 -0.17 -29.13 -3.43
C ASP A 143 -0.52 -27.81 -4.15
N ALA A 144 -1.58 -27.10 -3.75
CA ALA A 144 -1.81 -25.74 -4.24
C ALA A 144 -0.68 -24.82 -3.78
N PHE A 145 -0.50 -23.69 -4.47
CA PHE A 145 0.43 -22.70 -3.94
C PHE A 145 -0.07 -22.18 -2.59
N VAL A 146 0.86 -21.80 -1.71
CA VAL A 146 0.57 -21.12 -0.42
C VAL A 146 -0.42 -19.97 -0.58
N SER A 147 -0.31 -19.34 -1.74
CA SER A 147 -1.09 -18.24 -2.25
C SER A 147 -2.60 -18.51 -2.44
N ASP A 148 -2.93 -19.77 -2.66
CA ASP A 148 -4.26 -20.21 -3.06
C ASP A 148 -4.93 -21.01 -1.96
N LEU A 149 -4.14 -21.58 -1.03
CA LEU A 149 -4.67 -22.27 0.14
C LEU A 149 -5.62 -21.35 0.93
N GLY A 150 -6.79 -21.88 1.26
CA GLY A 150 -7.86 -21.16 1.93
C GLY A 150 -8.64 -20.20 1.02
N TYR A 151 -8.33 -20.11 -0.28
CA TYR A 151 -9.09 -19.26 -1.19
C TYR A 151 -10.53 -19.79 -1.34
N LEU A 152 -11.49 -18.94 -1.02
CA LEU A 152 -12.91 -19.19 -1.14
C LEU A 152 -13.50 -18.18 -2.12
N LYS A 153 -14.12 -18.69 -3.19
CA LYS A 153 -14.85 -17.89 -4.18
C LYS A 153 -16.26 -18.44 -4.31
N ILE A 154 -17.25 -17.55 -4.35
CA ILE A 154 -18.66 -17.87 -4.46
C ILE A 154 -19.22 -17.07 -5.63
N ASN A 155 -19.71 -17.77 -6.66
CA ASN A 155 -20.45 -17.16 -7.76
C ASN A 155 -21.94 -17.23 -7.42
N ILE A 156 -22.64 -16.11 -7.50
CA ILE A 156 -24.03 -15.97 -7.08
C ILE A 156 -24.80 -15.37 -8.25
N ASP A 157 -25.91 -15.99 -8.64
CA ASP A 157 -26.80 -15.44 -9.66
C ASP A 157 -27.32 -14.07 -9.20
N ALA A 158 -27.24 -13.05 -10.05
CA ALA A 158 -27.75 -11.71 -9.73
C ALA A 158 -29.24 -11.72 -9.42
N ALA A 159 -30.02 -12.64 -10.01
CA ALA A 159 -31.43 -12.80 -9.72
C ALA A 159 -31.69 -13.30 -8.28
N TYR A 160 -30.71 -13.92 -7.63
CA TYR A 160 -30.81 -14.43 -6.26
C TYR A 160 -30.38 -13.38 -5.23
N LEU A 161 -29.26 -12.69 -5.43
CA LEU A 161 -28.71 -11.78 -4.43
C LEU A 161 -29.41 -10.41 -4.41
N ARG A 162 -30.53 -10.33 -3.70
CA ARG A 162 -31.35 -9.09 -3.63
C ARG A 162 -31.19 -8.35 -2.31
N SER A 163 -30.69 -9.03 -1.27
CA SER A 163 -30.73 -8.52 0.09
C SER A 163 -29.57 -9.02 0.96
N LYS A 164 -29.39 -8.35 2.11
CA LYS A 164 -28.50 -8.81 3.19
C LYS A 164 -28.86 -10.21 3.70
N SER A 165 -30.15 -10.59 3.71
CA SER A 165 -30.58 -11.91 4.14
C SER A 165 -30.10 -13.01 3.21
N ASP A 166 -30.03 -12.75 1.90
CA ASP A 166 -29.55 -13.73 0.91
C ASP A 166 -28.05 -14.01 1.11
N LEU A 167 -27.26 -12.97 1.36
CA LEU A 167 -25.85 -13.10 1.77
C LEU A 167 -25.71 -13.89 3.07
N ALA A 168 -26.54 -13.59 4.08
CA ALA A 168 -26.50 -14.29 5.35
C ALA A 168 -26.85 -15.78 5.20
N ALA A 169 -27.78 -16.14 4.31
CA ALA A 169 -28.12 -17.52 4.00
C ALA A 169 -26.96 -18.26 3.34
N ILE A 170 -26.26 -17.63 2.37
CA ILE A 170 -25.05 -18.21 1.76
C ILE A 170 -23.97 -18.47 2.81
N LEU A 171 -23.66 -17.47 3.64
CA LEU A 171 -22.66 -17.59 4.71
C LEU A 171 -23.03 -18.68 5.71
N LYS A 172 -24.31 -18.78 6.09
CA LYS A 172 -24.81 -19.86 6.95
C LYS A 172 -24.70 -21.23 6.28
N GLY A 173 -24.90 -21.33 4.97
CA GLY A 173 -24.70 -22.57 4.22
C GLY A 173 -23.25 -23.06 4.24
N LEU A 174 -22.29 -22.13 4.24
CA LEU A 174 -20.85 -22.46 4.24
C LEU A 174 -20.26 -22.65 5.64
N PHE A 175 -20.66 -21.83 6.62
CA PHE A 175 -20.05 -21.79 7.95
C PHE A 175 -21.01 -22.18 9.09
N GLY A 176 -22.29 -22.44 8.79
CA GLY A 176 -23.30 -22.69 9.81
C GLY A 176 -23.51 -21.48 10.72
N ASN A 177 -23.62 -21.72 12.03
CA ASN A 177 -23.77 -20.66 13.03
C ASN A 177 -22.45 -19.94 13.36
N ASN A 178 -21.33 -20.34 12.73
CA ASN A 178 -20.03 -19.71 12.98
C ASN A 178 -19.88 -18.36 12.24
N ALA A 179 -20.72 -18.06 11.24
CA ALA A 179 -20.64 -16.83 10.47
C ALA A 179 -21.85 -15.93 10.68
N LYS A 180 -21.60 -14.64 10.85
CA LYS A 180 -22.65 -13.60 10.93
C LYS A 180 -22.15 -12.31 10.30
N ILE A 181 -22.98 -11.67 9.47
CA ILE A 181 -22.65 -10.35 8.93
C ILE A 181 -22.55 -9.34 10.09
N CYS A 182 -21.42 -8.64 10.20
CA CYS A 182 -21.20 -7.61 11.21
C CYS A 182 -22.29 -6.54 11.11
N ARG A 183 -22.86 -6.14 12.25
CA ARG A 183 -23.79 -5.00 12.30
C ARG A 183 -23.02 -3.68 12.29
N GLU A 184 -21.92 -3.66 13.02
CA GLU A 184 -21.07 -2.50 13.20
C GLU A 184 -19.62 -2.86 12.89
N VAL A 185 -18.90 -1.91 12.30
CA VAL A 185 -17.55 -2.10 11.76
C VAL A 185 -16.69 -0.90 12.05
N ARG A 186 -15.38 -1.10 12.23
CA ARG A 186 -14.41 -0.03 12.51
C ARG A 186 -13.86 0.56 11.21
N LEU A 187 -14.71 1.24 10.43
CA LEU A 187 -14.33 1.75 9.08
C LEU A 187 -13.07 2.60 9.09
N ASN A 188 -12.84 3.39 10.15
CA ASN A 188 -11.66 4.22 10.28
C ASN A 188 -10.34 3.41 10.35
N ARG A 189 -10.37 2.11 10.68
CA ARG A 189 -9.19 1.23 10.61
C ARG A 189 -8.91 0.68 9.21
N TYR A 190 -9.91 0.66 8.32
CA TYR A 190 -9.83 0.05 6.99
C TYR A 190 -9.74 1.09 5.86
N TYR A 191 -10.40 2.23 6.05
CA TYR A 191 -10.59 3.26 5.04
C TYR A 191 -9.96 4.60 5.45
N LEU A 192 -8.92 4.60 6.30
CA LEU A 192 -8.44 5.81 6.98
C LEU A 192 -8.34 7.04 6.07
N PHE A 193 -7.57 6.96 4.98
CA PHE A 193 -7.39 8.03 4.00
C PHE A 193 -8.27 7.94 2.75
N ARG A 194 -9.21 6.98 2.72
CA ARG A 194 -10.02 6.67 1.54
C ARG A 194 -11.28 7.53 1.53
N ASP A 195 -11.67 8.10 0.40
CA ASP A 195 -12.91 8.87 0.29
C ASP A 195 -14.14 8.03 -0.08
N ASN A 196 -13.93 6.80 -0.54
CA ASN A 196 -14.97 5.84 -0.94
C ASN A 196 -14.78 4.45 -0.29
N TYR A 197 -15.63 3.49 -0.66
CA TYR A 197 -15.63 2.12 -0.12
C TYR A 197 -15.28 1.02 -1.14
N TYR A 198 -14.55 1.35 -2.21
CA TYR A 198 -14.23 0.43 -3.32
C TYR A 198 -12.87 -0.26 -3.20
N GLY A 199 -12.71 -1.47 -3.73
CA GLY A 199 -11.44 -2.20 -3.71
C GLY A 199 -11.06 -2.77 -2.33
N PRO A 200 -9.88 -3.40 -2.25
CA PRO A 200 -9.45 -4.13 -1.07
C PRO A 200 -9.12 -3.24 0.13
N VAL A 201 -9.17 -3.81 1.33
CA VAL A 201 -8.85 -3.12 2.59
C VAL A 201 -7.91 -3.93 3.45
N GLU A 202 -7.03 -3.23 4.17
CA GLU A 202 -6.12 -3.81 5.16
C GLU A 202 -6.32 -3.11 6.51
N LEU A 203 -6.24 -3.89 7.59
CA LEU A 203 -6.50 -3.40 8.94
C LEU A 203 -5.31 -2.59 9.46
N ILE A 204 -5.55 -1.36 9.89
CA ILE A 204 -4.61 -0.59 10.72
C ILE A 204 -4.70 -1.07 12.17
N LYS A 205 -3.55 -1.47 12.74
CA LYS A 205 -3.50 -2.14 14.05
C LYS A 205 -2.68 -1.39 15.10
N ASP A 206 -1.76 -0.52 14.70
CA ASP A 206 -0.85 0.17 15.61
C ASP A 206 -0.49 1.58 15.14
N ARG A 207 0.50 2.20 15.79
CA ARG A 207 1.07 3.52 15.47
C ARG A 207 2.59 3.42 15.26
N THR A 208 3.03 2.38 14.55
CA THR A 208 4.46 2.20 14.23
C THR A 208 5.05 3.42 13.51
N SER A 209 4.26 4.10 12.67
CA SER A 209 4.64 5.27 11.88
C SER A 209 5.23 6.41 12.71
N ASP A 210 4.88 6.53 14.00
CA ASP A 210 5.42 7.53 14.93
C ASP A 210 6.95 7.42 15.09
N ASN A 211 7.51 6.23 14.85
CA ASN A 211 8.95 5.96 14.98
C ASN A 211 9.74 6.15 13.66
N VAL A 212 9.07 6.50 12.56
CA VAL A 212 9.62 6.47 11.19
C VAL A 212 9.81 7.90 10.67
N ILE A 213 10.97 8.18 10.06
CA ILE A 213 11.29 9.48 9.47
C ILE A 213 10.99 9.45 7.98
N PHE A 214 11.37 8.36 7.30
CA PHE A 214 11.36 8.27 5.85
C PHE A 214 10.04 7.66 5.36
N PRO A 215 9.33 8.35 4.44
CA PRO A 215 8.11 7.81 3.86
C PRO A 215 8.43 6.55 3.03
N PRO A 216 7.58 5.50 3.08
CA PRO A 216 7.70 4.37 2.18
C PRO A 216 7.56 4.81 0.72
N VAL A 217 8.23 4.11 -0.20
CA VAL A 217 8.32 4.47 -1.61
C VAL A 217 8.18 3.24 -2.51
N HIS A 218 7.52 3.43 -3.64
CA HIS A 218 7.43 2.47 -4.74
C HIS A 218 8.04 3.06 -6.02
N LYS A 219 8.86 2.29 -6.73
CA LYS A 219 9.37 2.65 -8.07
C LYS A 219 8.41 2.09 -9.13
N ALA A 220 7.79 2.94 -9.94
CA ALA A 220 6.77 2.56 -10.92
C ALA A 220 7.38 1.88 -12.17
N THR A 221 7.80 0.63 -12.06
CA THR A 221 8.68 -0.03 -13.05
C THR A 221 7.97 -0.64 -14.27
N LEU A 222 6.68 -0.42 -14.49
CA LEU A 222 5.93 -1.09 -15.56
C LEU A 222 6.46 -0.77 -16.97
N ASN A 223 6.95 0.44 -17.22
CA ASN A 223 7.48 0.85 -18.52
C ASN A 223 9.01 0.84 -18.58
N LYS A 224 9.68 0.10 -17.69
CA LYS A 224 11.14 0.05 -17.58
C LYS A 224 11.86 -0.42 -18.85
N SER A 225 11.19 -1.21 -19.69
CA SER A 225 11.73 -1.71 -20.95
C SER A 225 11.71 -0.67 -22.08
N VAL A 226 10.84 0.35 -22.01
CA VAL A 226 10.71 1.39 -23.04
C VAL A 226 12.00 2.20 -23.11
N SER A 227 12.59 2.31 -24.30
CA SER A 227 13.86 3.01 -24.54
C SER A 227 13.68 4.43 -25.06
N ASP A 228 12.58 4.72 -25.74
CA ASP A 228 12.28 6.06 -26.23
C ASP A 228 11.86 6.97 -25.06
N TRP A 229 12.45 8.17 -25.01
CA TRP A 229 12.22 9.10 -23.90
C TRP A 229 10.80 9.66 -23.87
N VAL A 230 10.27 10.02 -25.03
CA VAL A 230 8.95 10.63 -25.16
C VAL A 230 7.88 9.60 -24.85
N GLU A 231 7.97 8.43 -25.45
CA GLU A 231 7.06 7.31 -25.24
C GLU A 231 7.06 6.87 -23.77
N LYS A 232 8.25 6.72 -23.16
CA LYS A 232 8.34 6.31 -21.75
C LYS A 232 7.74 7.36 -20.83
N SER A 233 8.06 8.63 -21.05
CA SER A 233 7.54 9.74 -20.23
C SER A 233 6.02 9.81 -20.28
N GLU A 234 5.42 9.63 -21.47
CA GLU A 234 3.98 9.60 -21.68
C GLU A 234 3.33 8.40 -20.98
N LYS A 235 3.89 7.19 -21.15
CA LYS A 235 3.39 5.97 -20.51
C LYS A 235 3.51 6.00 -18.99
N ASP A 236 4.61 6.54 -18.46
CA ASP A 236 4.82 6.69 -17.02
C ASP A 236 3.85 7.72 -16.43
N ARG A 237 3.65 8.85 -17.11
CA ARG A 237 2.64 9.85 -16.72
C ARG A 237 1.26 9.22 -16.68
N LYS A 238 0.85 8.56 -17.77
CA LYS A 238 -0.43 7.88 -17.84
C LYS A 238 -0.59 6.87 -16.71
N LEU A 239 0.43 6.04 -16.46
CA LEU A 239 0.40 5.07 -15.36
C LEU A 239 0.16 5.74 -14.00
N VAL A 240 0.93 6.77 -13.65
CA VAL A 240 0.79 7.44 -12.35
C VAL A 240 -0.57 8.13 -12.21
N ILE A 241 -1.06 8.76 -13.28
CA ILE A 241 -2.38 9.40 -13.28
C ILE A 241 -3.50 8.37 -13.18
N ASP A 242 -3.47 7.30 -13.98
CA ASP A 242 -4.44 6.21 -13.92
C ASP A 242 -4.45 5.53 -12.52
N LEU A 243 -3.30 5.44 -11.84
CA LEU A 243 -3.22 4.94 -10.46
C LEU A 243 -3.98 5.80 -9.45
N ILE A 244 -4.13 7.09 -9.73
CA ILE A 244 -4.84 8.03 -8.87
C ILE A 244 -6.31 8.13 -9.30
N ALA A 245 -6.55 8.43 -10.58
CA ALA A 245 -7.87 8.74 -11.12
C ALA A 245 -8.82 7.54 -11.08
N ASP A 246 -8.34 6.37 -11.48
CA ASP A 246 -9.16 5.15 -11.50
C ASP A 246 -9.17 4.43 -10.14
N GLU A 247 -8.66 5.07 -9.08
CA GLU A 247 -8.56 4.50 -7.73
C GLU A 247 -7.84 3.14 -7.70
N LYS A 248 -6.93 2.95 -8.67
CA LYS A 248 -6.22 1.68 -8.82
C LYS A 248 -5.25 1.50 -7.67
N HIS A 249 -5.22 0.28 -7.16
CA HIS A 249 -4.25 -0.12 -6.17
C HIS A 249 -2.99 -0.64 -6.89
N LEU A 250 -1.84 -0.53 -6.23
CA LEU A 250 -0.74 -1.41 -6.57
C LEU A 250 -1.15 -2.81 -6.14
N TYR A 251 -1.55 -3.65 -7.08
CA TYR A 251 -1.96 -5.01 -6.80
C TYR A 251 -0.76 -5.97 -6.82
N SER A 252 -0.74 -6.89 -5.87
CA SER A 252 0.12 -8.06 -5.94
C SER A 252 -0.19 -8.89 -7.20
N GLN A 253 0.72 -9.78 -7.58
CA GLN A 253 0.49 -10.63 -8.74
C GLN A 253 -0.70 -11.59 -8.52
N ASP A 254 -0.85 -12.10 -7.30
CA ASP A 254 -1.99 -12.91 -6.89
C ASP A 254 -3.32 -12.17 -7.00
N MET A 255 -3.38 -10.93 -6.48
CA MET A 255 -4.63 -10.16 -6.53
C MET A 255 -5.02 -9.82 -7.97
N ARG A 256 -4.05 -9.46 -8.83
CA ARG A 256 -4.31 -9.27 -10.27
C ARG A 256 -4.89 -10.52 -10.92
N LEU A 257 -4.47 -11.71 -10.50
CA LEU A 257 -5.00 -12.96 -11.03
C LEU A 257 -6.42 -13.22 -10.54
N LYS A 258 -6.69 -13.09 -9.25
CA LYS A 258 -8.04 -13.27 -8.64
C LYS A 258 -9.06 -12.27 -9.21
N LEU A 259 -8.60 -11.07 -9.55
CA LEU A 259 -9.40 -10.05 -10.21
C LEU A 259 -9.61 -10.28 -11.71
N GLY A 260 -8.87 -11.20 -12.33
CA GLY A 260 -8.90 -11.41 -13.78
C GLY A 260 -8.27 -10.26 -14.54
N MET A 261 -7.16 -9.69 -14.05
CA MET A 261 -6.42 -8.57 -14.65
C MET A 261 -5.15 -9.01 -15.38
N VAL A 262 -4.82 -10.30 -15.37
CA VAL A 262 -3.63 -10.83 -16.05
C VAL A 262 -3.91 -10.93 -17.56
N PRO A 263 -3.12 -10.27 -18.43
CA PRO A 263 -3.34 -10.32 -19.87
C PRO A 263 -3.18 -11.73 -20.44
N GLY A 264 -3.96 -12.05 -21.49
CA GLY A 264 -3.96 -13.38 -22.13
C GLY A 264 -2.60 -13.82 -22.68
N PHE A 265 -1.75 -12.88 -23.10
CA PHE A 265 -0.41 -13.19 -23.65
C PHE A 265 0.63 -13.59 -22.58
N VAL A 266 0.33 -13.42 -21.29
CA VAL A 266 1.23 -13.84 -20.21
C VAL A 266 1.26 -15.37 -20.14
N LYS A 267 2.47 -15.94 -20.10
CA LYS A 267 2.71 -17.38 -19.97
C LYS A 267 3.68 -17.65 -18.82
N ILE A 268 3.43 -18.72 -18.07
CA ILE A 268 4.36 -19.21 -17.04
C ILE A 268 5.35 -20.17 -17.70
N ASN A 269 6.64 -19.96 -17.44
CA ASN A 269 7.64 -20.96 -17.77
C ASN A 269 7.78 -21.93 -16.59
N TRP A 270 7.10 -23.07 -16.71
CA TRP A 270 7.01 -24.09 -15.67
C TRP A 270 8.36 -24.63 -15.19
N GLN A 271 9.38 -24.64 -16.06
CA GLN A 271 10.74 -25.09 -15.70
C GLN A 271 11.41 -24.19 -14.67
N PHE A 272 10.93 -22.95 -14.52
CA PHE A 272 11.47 -21.98 -13.58
C PHE A 272 10.50 -21.61 -12.46
N LEU A 273 9.39 -22.33 -12.31
CA LEU A 273 8.33 -21.99 -11.35
C LEU A 273 8.87 -21.80 -9.92
N ASP A 274 9.72 -22.72 -9.46
CA ASP A 274 10.34 -22.67 -8.12
C ASP A 274 11.29 -21.47 -7.95
N ASN A 275 11.75 -20.89 -9.05
CA ASN A 275 12.57 -19.68 -9.08
C ASN A 275 11.74 -18.39 -9.28
N THR A 276 10.43 -18.51 -9.53
CA THR A 276 9.54 -17.36 -9.66
C THR A 276 8.93 -16.96 -8.31
N ASP A 277 8.45 -15.72 -8.23
CA ASP A 277 7.65 -15.29 -7.08
C ASP A 277 6.28 -16.00 -7.05
N ILE A 278 5.81 -16.53 -8.19
CA ILE A 278 4.60 -17.34 -8.31
C ILE A 278 4.81 -18.65 -7.53
N GLY A 279 3.98 -18.88 -6.52
CA GLY A 279 4.04 -20.09 -5.69
C GLY A 279 4.87 -19.99 -4.41
N SER A 280 5.66 -18.92 -4.27
CA SER A 280 6.50 -18.68 -3.11
C SER A 280 5.82 -17.98 -1.94
N GLY A 281 4.53 -17.63 -2.07
CA GLY A 281 3.82 -16.71 -1.17
C GLY A 281 4.24 -15.25 -1.31
N GLN A 282 5.32 -14.94 -2.05
CA GLN A 282 5.73 -13.56 -2.32
C GLN A 282 4.87 -12.87 -3.38
N ASN A 283 4.21 -13.65 -4.26
CA ASN A 283 3.25 -13.14 -5.24
C ASN A 283 2.02 -12.46 -4.61
N HIS A 284 1.81 -12.62 -3.29
CA HIS A 284 0.77 -11.96 -2.50
C HIS A 284 1.14 -10.56 -2.07
N LEU A 285 2.39 -10.15 -2.23
CA LEU A 285 2.90 -8.95 -1.58
C LEU A 285 3.15 -7.83 -2.60
N VAL A 286 2.91 -6.61 -2.15
CA VAL A 286 3.29 -5.38 -2.85
C VAL A 286 4.58 -4.87 -2.21
N PHE A 287 5.56 -4.60 -3.06
CA PHE A 287 6.89 -4.19 -2.62
C PHE A 287 7.01 -2.67 -2.56
N LEU A 288 7.26 -2.18 -1.36
CA LEU A 288 7.71 -0.82 -1.07
C LEU A 288 9.12 -0.90 -0.47
N SER A 289 9.77 0.25 -0.34
CA SER A 289 11.02 0.41 0.43
C SER A 289 10.90 1.65 1.32
N THR A 290 11.71 1.79 2.35
CA THR A 290 11.90 3.07 3.04
C THR A 290 13.16 3.78 2.54
N GLY A 291 13.16 5.11 2.60
CA GLY A 291 14.32 5.94 2.30
C GLY A 291 14.36 6.53 0.88
N PRO A 292 15.55 6.76 0.31
CA PRO A 292 15.74 7.47 -0.97
C PRO A 292 15.19 6.69 -2.19
N GLY A 293 14.79 5.43 -1.98
CA GLY A 293 14.29 4.52 -3.01
C GLY A 293 15.38 3.57 -3.53
N ILE A 294 14.91 2.55 -4.24
CA ILE A 294 15.68 1.38 -4.67
C ILE A 294 16.79 1.74 -5.69
N ASN A 295 17.98 1.14 -5.55
CA ASN A 295 19.16 1.30 -6.44
C ASN A 295 19.20 0.26 -7.56
N TYR A 296 18.07 0.01 -8.23
CA TYR A 296 18.05 -0.87 -9.41
C TYR A 296 17.96 -0.06 -10.68
N PHE A 297 18.80 -0.43 -11.65
CA PHE A 297 18.56 -0.11 -13.05
C PHE A 297 17.15 -0.54 -13.42
N ASP A 298 16.39 0.37 -14.02
CA ASP A 298 15.03 0.04 -14.50
C ASP A 298 15.11 -1.12 -15.50
N ASN A 299 16.20 -1.18 -16.26
CA ASN A 299 16.58 -2.36 -17.00
C ASN A 299 18.06 -2.70 -16.77
N PRO A 300 18.41 -3.74 -15.98
CA PRO A 300 19.80 -4.11 -15.72
C PRO A 300 20.56 -4.53 -16.99
N TRP A 301 19.85 -4.76 -18.09
CA TRP A 301 20.42 -5.10 -19.40
C TRP A 301 20.67 -3.87 -20.29
N LYS A 302 20.28 -2.65 -19.87
CA LYS A 302 20.60 -1.41 -20.57
C LYS A 302 21.88 -0.79 -20.00
N GLN A 303 22.68 -0.16 -20.86
CA GLN A 303 23.80 0.66 -20.41
C GLN A 303 23.31 1.82 -19.52
N PRO A 304 24.04 2.19 -18.44
CA PRO A 304 23.63 3.21 -17.48
C PRO A 304 23.15 4.54 -18.11
N GLU A 305 23.79 4.97 -19.20
CA GLU A 305 23.50 6.24 -19.88
C GLU A 305 22.20 6.24 -20.68
N LYS A 306 21.63 5.06 -20.98
CA LYS A 306 20.36 4.90 -21.70
C LYS A 306 19.18 4.65 -20.78
N ASN A 307 19.40 4.63 -19.46
CA ASN A 307 18.34 4.34 -18.51
C ASN A 307 17.59 5.61 -18.12
N ILE A 308 16.27 5.56 -18.24
CA ILE A 308 15.37 6.65 -17.86
C ILE A 308 14.69 6.25 -16.54
N PRO A 309 15.00 6.91 -15.41
CA PRO A 309 14.42 6.56 -14.13
C PRO A 309 12.90 6.57 -14.17
N CYS A 310 12.27 5.52 -13.63
CA CYS A 310 10.82 5.52 -13.44
C CYS A 310 10.41 6.48 -12.31
N PRO A 311 9.19 7.04 -12.36
CA PRO A 311 8.62 7.80 -11.25
C PRO A 311 8.69 7.04 -9.92
N ARG A 312 8.89 7.78 -8.83
CA ARG A 312 8.92 7.24 -7.47
C ARG A 312 7.73 7.77 -6.69
N LEU A 313 6.84 6.89 -6.28
CA LEU A 313 5.62 7.20 -5.53
C LEU A 313 5.91 7.08 -4.03
N TYR A 314 5.74 8.16 -3.28
CA TYR A 314 5.97 8.22 -1.85
C TYR A 314 4.64 8.17 -1.10
N PHE A 315 4.55 7.25 -0.14
CA PHE A 315 3.34 6.95 0.61
C PHE A 315 3.41 7.59 2.01
N HIS A 316 2.23 7.90 2.55
CA HIS A 316 2.06 8.34 3.91
C HIS A 316 2.61 7.28 4.88
N LYS A 317 3.29 7.73 5.94
CA LYS A 317 3.99 6.83 6.87
C LYS A 317 3.06 5.80 7.51
N ASP A 318 1.78 6.15 7.71
CA ASP A 318 0.78 5.26 8.29
C ASP A 318 0.53 3.98 7.49
N ILE A 319 1.02 3.86 6.24
CA ILE A 319 1.01 2.58 5.53
C ILE A 319 1.80 1.49 6.27
N VAL A 320 2.75 1.84 7.16
CA VAL A 320 3.48 0.87 7.99
C VAL A 320 2.69 0.41 9.23
N ASN A 321 1.53 1.04 9.50
CA ASN A 321 0.65 0.67 10.61
C ASN A 321 -0.30 -0.48 10.27
N LEU A 322 -0.29 -0.96 9.03
CA LEU A 322 -1.08 -2.10 8.61
C LEU A 322 -0.66 -3.36 9.37
N GLU A 323 -1.63 -4.23 9.64
CA GLU A 323 -1.44 -5.49 10.35
C GLU A 323 -0.57 -6.46 9.54
N ARG A 324 -0.84 -6.58 8.24
CA ARG A 324 -0.21 -7.58 7.37
C ARG A 324 0.93 -6.98 6.57
N ILE A 325 2.05 -6.80 7.25
CA ILE A 325 3.31 -6.33 6.66
C ILE A 325 4.42 -7.32 6.96
N GLN A 326 5.31 -7.55 5.99
CA GLN A 326 6.64 -8.11 6.25
C GLN A 326 7.74 -7.08 6.02
N LEU A 327 8.81 -7.19 6.82
CA LEU A 327 9.99 -6.34 6.70
C LEU A 327 11.22 -7.19 6.39
N TYR A 328 12.05 -6.71 5.46
CA TYR A 328 13.33 -7.35 5.15
C TYR A 328 14.39 -6.32 4.78
N PRO A 329 15.64 -6.43 5.26
CA PRO A 329 16.59 -5.33 5.19
C PRO A 329 17.21 -5.15 3.79
N THR A 330 17.03 -6.10 2.86
CA THR A 330 17.45 -5.95 1.46
C THR A 330 16.66 -6.83 0.50
N TYR A 331 16.28 -6.28 -0.64
CA TYR A 331 16.00 -7.03 -1.85
C TYR A 331 17.38 -7.45 -2.39
N SER A 332 17.64 -8.76 -2.38
CA SER A 332 18.90 -9.25 -2.92
C SER A 332 18.76 -9.29 -4.46
N ILE A 333 19.74 -8.75 -5.18
CA ILE A 333 19.79 -8.90 -6.65
C ILE A 333 20.04 -10.36 -7.03
N GLU A 334 20.68 -11.11 -6.13
CA GLU A 334 20.91 -12.55 -6.23
C GLU A 334 20.73 -13.17 -4.85
N PRO A 335 19.49 -13.35 -4.39
CA PRO A 335 19.28 -13.96 -3.09
C PRO A 335 19.87 -15.38 -3.14
N LYS A 336 20.54 -15.78 -2.05
CA LYS A 336 21.03 -17.16 -1.89
C LYS A 336 19.93 -18.18 -2.14
N GLU A 337 18.70 -17.81 -1.79
CA GLU A 337 17.50 -18.62 -1.97
C GLU A 337 16.47 -17.85 -2.82
N LYS A 338 15.84 -18.51 -3.79
CA LYS A 338 14.78 -17.93 -4.64
C LYS A 338 13.42 -18.52 -4.26
N GLY A 339 12.35 -17.91 -4.78
CA GLY A 339 10.99 -18.42 -4.59
C GLY A 339 10.67 -18.71 -3.11
N THR A 340 10.27 -19.95 -2.82
CA THR A 340 9.86 -20.43 -1.49
C THR A 340 10.96 -20.31 -0.43
N GLY A 341 12.23 -20.50 -0.80
CA GLY A 341 13.35 -20.34 0.13
C GLY A 341 13.50 -18.88 0.58
N ARG A 342 13.31 -17.91 -0.32
CA ARG A 342 13.31 -16.50 0.08
C ARG A 342 12.20 -16.15 1.07
N LEU A 343 10.99 -16.71 0.90
CA LEU A 343 9.92 -16.54 1.91
C LEU A 343 10.35 -17.12 3.27
N ALA A 344 10.93 -18.33 3.28
CA ALA A 344 11.43 -18.93 4.50
C ALA A 344 12.51 -18.05 5.17
N ALA A 345 13.48 -17.53 4.42
CA ALA A 345 14.51 -16.64 4.93
C ALA A 345 13.95 -15.36 5.58
N ILE A 346 12.89 -14.79 5.01
CA ILE A 346 12.19 -13.62 5.57
C ILE A 346 11.42 -13.99 6.83
N ASN A 347 10.74 -15.13 6.82
CA ASN A 347 10.02 -15.62 7.99
C ASN A 347 10.97 -15.89 9.16
N ILE A 348 12.12 -16.51 8.92
CA ILE A 348 13.21 -16.68 9.91
C ILE A 348 13.69 -15.34 10.44
N PHE A 349 13.85 -14.34 9.55
CA PHE A 349 14.29 -13.01 9.98
C PHE A 349 13.26 -12.30 10.87
N GLN A 350 11.96 -12.50 10.61
CA GLN A 350 10.90 -11.87 11.40
C GLN A 350 10.63 -12.57 12.73
N GLN A 351 10.79 -13.90 12.78
CA GLN A 351 10.63 -14.68 14.00
C GLN A 351 11.97 -15.25 14.43
N THR A 352 12.59 -14.63 15.43
CA THR A 352 13.86 -15.06 16.01
C THR A 352 13.81 -16.44 16.70
N SER A 353 12.63 -17.07 16.83
CA SER A 353 12.41 -18.27 17.66
C SER A 353 11.72 -19.46 16.97
N GLU A 354 11.08 -19.31 15.81
CA GLU A 354 10.53 -20.47 15.07
C GLU A 354 11.58 -21.01 14.10
N GLN A 355 12.15 -22.18 14.41
CA GLN A 355 12.90 -23.01 13.47
C GLN A 355 12.02 -24.21 13.10
N GLY A 356 11.62 -24.34 11.85
CA GLY A 356 10.75 -25.45 11.44
C GLY A 356 10.68 -25.65 9.92
N ALA A 357 10.38 -26.88 9.53
CA ALA A 357 10.32 -27.34 8.13
C ALA A 357 9.22 -26.67 7.28
N GLU A 358 8.35 -25.84 7.88
CA GLU A 358 7.14 -25.29 7.23
C GLU A 358 7.21 -23.78 6.95
N LEU A 359 8.37 -23.13 7.17
CA LEU A 359 8.51 -21.67 7.03
C LEU A 359 8.35 -21.16 5.58
N HIS A 360 8.33 -22.05 4.59
CA HIS A 360 8.00 -21.69 3.21
C HIS A 360 6.51 -21.80 2.89
N LYS A 361 5.68 -22.32 3.82
CA LYS A 361 4.26 -22.64 3.59
C LYS A 361 3.27 -21.60 4.10
N LYS A 362 3.73 -20.62 4.89
CA LYS A 362 2.88 -19.55 5.46
C LYS A 362 3.61 -18.21 5.39
N VAL A 363 2.87 -17.12 5.24
CA VAL A 363 3.43 -15.77 5.38
C VAL A 363 3.33 -15.36 6.85
N ILE A 364 4.46 -14.97 7.45
CA ILE A 364 4.49 -14.51 8.84
C ILE A 364 4.47 -12.98 8.85
N TRP A 365 3.52 -12.38 9.54
CA TRP A 365 3.41 -10.92 9.64
C TRP A 365 4.30 -10.36 10.75
N SER A 366 4.88 -9.18 10.53
CA SER A 366 5.68 -8.47 11.54
C SER A 366 4.82 -8.02 12.72
N SER A 367 5.29 -8.24 13.95
CA SER A 367 4.67 -7.67 15.15
C SER A 367 4.91 -6.16 15.24
N SER A 368 4.08 -5.44 15.99
CA SER A 368 4.24 -3.99 16.20
C SER A 368 5.60 -3.65 16.84
N GLU A 369 6.08 -4.45 17.79
CA GLU A 369 7.40 -4.29 18.43
C GLU A 369 8.52 -4.49 17.42
N LEU A 370 8.41 -5.51 16.56
CA LEU A 370 9.39 -5.77 15.52
C LEU A 370 9.45 -4.60 14.53
N LYS A 371 8.28 -4.13 14.04
CA LYS A 371 8.21 -2.98 13.12
C LYS A 371 8.84 -1.72 13.75
N ALA A 372 8.48 -1.41 15.00
CA ALA A 372 9.00 -0.26 15.74
C ALA A 372 10.51 -0.34 15.99
N SER A 373 11.10 -1.54 16.07
CA SER A 373 12.56 -1.69 16.19
C SER A 373 13.30 -1.72 14.84
N LEU A 374 12.72 -2.35 13.82
CA LEU A 374 13.39 -2.63 12.54
C LEU A 374 13.41 -1.41 11.62
N LEU A 375 12.28 -0.71 11.47
CA LEU A 375 12.21 0.43 10.55
C LEU A 375 13.21 1.54 10.95
N PRO A 376 13.29 1.96 12.23
CA PRO A 376 14.39 2.77 12.74
C PRO A 376 15.79 2.25 12.44
N ALA A 377 16.04 0.95 12.59
CA ALA A 377 17.36 0.39 12.33
C ALA A 377 17.71 0.43 10.84
N ILE A 378 16.74 0.17 9.95
CA ILE A 378 16.93 0.29 8.49
C ILE A 378 17.22 1.74 8.12
N GLU A 379 16.47 2.71 8.64
CA GLU A 379 16.74 4.14 8.41
C GLU A 379 18.13 4.58 8.88
N GLU A 380 18.60 4.04 10.00
CA GLU A 380 19.95 4.30 10.52
C GLU A 380 21.01 3.75 9.57
N SER A 381 20.85 2.50 9.13
CA SER A 381 21.75 1.88 8.16
C SER A 381 21.70 2.59 6.80
N LEU A 382 20.55 3.09 6.35
CA LEU A 382 20.42 3.89 5.12
C LEU A 382 21.21 5.20 5.21
N CYS A 383 21.12 5.90 6.34
CA CYS A 383 21.91 7.10 6.59
C CYS A 383 23.41 6.78 6.50
N GLN A 384 23.87 5.73 7.21
CA GLN A 384 25.26 5.30 7.25
C GLN A 384 25.79 4.79 5.90
N TYR A 385 24.92 4.20 5.07
CA TYR A 385 25.26 3.77 3.71
C TYR A 385 25.48 4.97 2.75
N GLY A 386 24.78 6.07 2.99
CA GLY A 386 24.85 7.28 2.16
C GLY A 386 23.59 7.48 1.32
N LEU A 387 22.86 8.55 1.61
CA LEU A 387 21.54 8.83 1.05
C LEU A 387 21.56 9.27 -0.42
N THR A 388 22.68 9.86 -0.87
CA THR A 388 22.93 10.25 -2.26
C THR A 388 23.85 9.28 -2.99
N ASN A 389 24.29 8.19 -2.32
CA ASN A 389 25.16 7.20 -2.95
C ASN A 389 24.45 6.61 -4.19
N SER A 390 25.10 6.69 -5.35
CA SER A 390 24.59 6.20 -6.62
C SER A 390 25.60 5.32 -7.32
N SER A 391 26.52 4.72 -6.56
CA SER A 391 27.48 3.75 -7.11
C SER A 391 26.71 2.62 -7.81
N SER A 392 27.12 2.33 -9.05
CA SER A 392 26.72 1.11 -9.78
C SER A 392 27.32 -0.14 -9.16
N ASP A 393 28.47 0.03 -8.47
CA ASP A 393 29.13 -1.00 -7.71
C ASP A 393 28.36 -1.11 -6.39
N LEU A 394 27.27 -1.89 -6.45
CA LEU A 394 26.56 -2.32 -5.27
C LEU A 394 27.55 -3.14 -4.45
N GLU A 395 28.13 -2.56 -3.40
CA GLU A 395 28.96 -3.31 -2.45
C GLU A 395 28.14 -4.54 -2.00
N PRO A 396 28.48 -5.75 -2.44
CA PRO A 396 27.67 -6.91 -2.16
C PRO A 396 27.96 -7.31 -0.72
N GLY A 397 26.99 -7.12 0.16
CA GLY A 397 27.18 -7.48 1.55
C GLY A 397 27.03 -6.31 2.49
N PHE A 398 26.15 -6.43 3.47
CA PHE A 398 26.20 -5.60 4.67
C PHE A 398 25.81 -6.43 5.89
N VAL A 399 26.35 -6.05 7.04
CA VAL A 399 25.97 -6.64 8.32
C VAL A 399 24.81 -5.84 8.88
N PHE A 400 23.69 -6.50 9.14
CA PHE A 400 22.51 -5.92 9.77
C PHE A 400 22.01 -6.82 10.89
N LYS A 401 21.87 -6.27 12.10
CA LYS A 401 21.53 -7.02 13.31
C LYS A 401 22.35 -8.32 13.48
N ARG A 402 23.67 -8.24 13.22
CA ARG A 402 24.64 -9.35 13.30
C ARG A 402 24.49 -10.45 12.23
N CYS A 403 23.60 -10.28 11.26
CA CYS A 403 23.49 -11.16 10.10
C CYS A 403 24.10 -10.48 8.87
N PHE A 404 24.82 -11.25 8.05
CA PHE A 404 25.34 -10.76 6.78
C PHE A 404 24.32 -10.99 5.66
N PHE A 405 24.03 -9.95 4.88
CA PHE A 405 23.09 -10.01 3.77
C PHE A 405 23.80 -9.72 2.45
N ASN A 406 23.67 -10.64 1.48
CA ASN A 406 24.13 -10.42 0.11
C ASN A 406 23.20 -9.41 -0.58
N GLY A 407 23.50 -8.12 -0.46
CA GLY A 407 22.67 -7.06 -1.00
C GLY A 407 23.04 -5.70 -0.43
N ASN A 408 22.11 -4.75 -0.52
CA ASN A 408 22.32 -3.38 -0.11
C ASN A 408 21.09 -2.85 0.63
N VAL A 409 21.31 -2.20 1.78
CA VAL A 409 20.23 -1.68 2.62
C VAL A 409 19.34 -0.65 1.91
N VAL A 410 19.86 0.00 0.87
CA VAL A 410 19.06 0.91 0.03
C VAL A 410 17.93 0.21 -0.74
N ASN A 411 18.02 -1.10 -0.90
CA ASN A 411 17.00 -1.93 -1.52
C ASN A 411 16.13 -2.65 -0.48
N ASN A 412 16.04 -2.16 0.75
CA ASN A 412 15.17 -2.73 1.78
C ASN A 412 13.72 -2.90 1.30
N GLU A 413 12.98 -3.77 1.97
CA GLU A 413 11.65 -4.17 1.57
C GLU A 413 10.65 -3.97 2.72
N ILE A 414 9.60 -3.22 2.40
CA ILE A 414 8.34 -3.18 3.13
C ILE A 414 7.33 -3.90 2.23
N ARG A 415 6.89 -5.08 2.66
CA ARG A 415 6.02 -5.95 1.87
C ARG A 415 4.61 -5.87 2.44
N VAL A 416 3.70 -5.22 1.73
CA VAL A 416 2.30 -5.05 2.14
C VAL A 416 1.44 -6.16 1.52
N TYR A 417 0.51 -6.72 2.28
CA TYR A 417 -0.36 -7.78 1.79
C TYR A 417 -1.34 -7.28 0.72
N GLN A 418 -1.33 -7.98 -0.42
CA GLN A 418 -2.19 -7.91 -1.61
C GLN A 418 -2.28 -6.57 -2.36
N THR A 419 -2.18 -5.45 -1.68
CA THR A 419 -2.58 -4.16 -2.22
C THR A 419 -1.92 -2.99 -1.49
N ALA A 420 -1.64 -1.91 -2.23
CA ALA A 420 -1.40 -0.58 -1.67
C ALA A 420 -2.25 0.46 -2.42
N ALA A 421 -3.13 1.16 -1.71
CA ALA A 421 -4.01 2.17 -2.29
C ALA A 421 -3.23 3.45 -2.62
N VAL A 422 -2.97 3.69 -3.91
CA VAL A 422 -2.12 4.81 -4.35
C VAL A 422 -2.77 6.16 -4.10
N ARG A 423 -4.01 6.36 -4.60
CA ARG A 423 -4.76 7.60 -4.35
C ARG A 423 -4.82 7.94 -2.86
N ASP A 424 -5.06 6.93 -2.03
CA ASP A 424 -5.34 7.16 -0.61
C ASP A 424 -4.09 7.44 0.23
N TYR A 425 -2.96 6.81 -0.09
CA TYR A 425 -1.73 6.95 0.70
C TYR A 425 -0.64 7.79 0.02
N MET A 426 -0.70 8.09 -1.27
CA MET A 426 0.39 8.80 -1.94
C MET A 426 0.44 10.28 -1.52
N THR A 427 1.59 10.70 -1.01
CA THR A 427 1.82 12.09 -0.56
C THR A 427 2.70 12.87 -1.53
N ALA A 428 3.46 12.19 -2.39
CA ALA A 428 4.22 12.79 -3.47
C ALA A 428 4.60 11.76 -4.55
N ALA A 429 4.86 12.24 -5.76
CA ALA A 429 5.54 11.51 -6.81
C ALA A 429 6.74 12.33 -7.30
N ILE A 430 7.95 11.76 -7.19
CA ILE A 430 9.11 12.33 -7.87
C ILE A 430 9.08 11.88 -9.33
N VAL A 431 9.05 12.85 -10.23
CA VAL A 431 8.93 12.68 -11.69
C VAL A 431 10.18 13.23 -12.40
N PRO A 432 10.43 12.86 -13.67
CA PRO A 432 11.54 13.43 -14.42
C PRO A 432 11.55 14.97 -14.45
N PRO A 433 12.72 15.61 -14.65
CA PRO A 433 12.83 17.05 -14.91
C PRO A 433 11.84 17.54 -15.98
N ASP A 434 11.36 18.77 -15.81
CA ASP A 434 10.48 19.48 -16.76
C ASP A 434 9.14 18.78 -17.07
N SER A 435 8.73 17.80 -16.27
CA SER A 435 7.50 17.02 -16.48
C SER A 435 6.37 17.32 -15.49
N ALA A 436 6.61 18.01 -14.36
CA ALA A 436 5.55 18.15 -13.35
C ALA A 436 4.33 18.93 -13.85
N LYS A 437 4.51 19.88 -14.77
CA LYS A 437 3.39 20.62 -15.37
C LYS A 437 2.45 19.69 -16.14
N SER A 438 2.97 18.76 -16.95
CA SER A 438 2.14 17.84 -17.73
C SER A 438 1.41 16.83 -16.82
N TYR A 439 2.06 16.37 -15.75
CA TYR A 439 1.41 15.55 -14.73
C TYR A 439 0.27 16.31 -14.03
N ARG A 440 0.48 17.57 -13.64
CA ARG A 440 -0.58 18.39 -13.02
C ARG A 440 -1.76 18.64 -13.96
N GLN A 441 -1.50 18.92 -15.23
CA GLN A 441 -2.55 19.10 -16.24
C GLN A 441 -3.34 17.82 -16.45
N ALA A 442 -2.67 16.68 -16.54
CA ALA A 442 -3.31 15.38 -16.66
C ALA A 442 -4.14 15.03 -15.42
N TYR A 443 -3.58 15.23 -14.22
CA TYR A 443 -4.31 15.07 -12.96
C TYR A 443 -5.59 15.91 -12.96
N GLN A 444 -5.48 17.21 -13.28
CA GLN A 444 -6.64 18.09 -13.31
C GLN A 444 -7.68 17.63 -14.35
N SER A 445 -7.24 17.20 -15.54
CA SER A 445 -8.14 16.71 -16.58
C SER A 445 -8.98 15.51 -16.13
N GLU A 446 -8.37 14.57 -15.40
CA GLU A 446 -9.05 13.34 -14.95
C GLU A 446 -9.83 13.55 -13.64
N MET A 447 -9.34 14.38 -12.74
CA MET A 447 -9.88 14.50 -11.37
C MET A 447 -10.91 15.62 -11.21
N ILE A 448 -10.94 16.63 -12.07
CA ILE A 448 -11.79 17.80 -11.86
C ILE A 448 -13.27 17.39 -11.72
N ASN A 449 -13.92 17.89 -10.67
CA ASN A 449 -15.34 17.61 -10.34
C ASN A 449 -15.68 16.14 -10.05
N THR A 450 -14.70 15.26 -9.87
CA THR A 450 -14.93 13.87 -9.43
C THR A 450 -15.36 13.77 -7.97
N CYS A 451 -14.93 14.72 -7.13
CA CYS A 451 -15.34 14.87 -5.74
C CYS A 451 -15.09 16.30 -5.23
N ASP A 452 -15.62 16.64 -4.05
CA ASP A 452 -15.48 17.98 -3.44
C ASP A 452 -14.02 18.37 -3.13
N HIS A 453 -13.16 17.38 -2.91
CA HIS A 453 -11.75 17.56 -2.57
C HIS A 453 -10.80 17.12 -3.68
N TRP A 454 -11.25 17.11 -4.94
CA TRP A 454 -10.46 16.60 -6.08
C TRP A 454 -9.07 17.22 -6.21
N GLU A 455 -8.84 18.44 -5.69
CA GLU A 455 -7.53 19.11 -5.70
C GLU A 455 -6.51 18.46 -4.74
N TYR A 456 -6.96 17.57 -3.85
CA TYR A 456 -6.17 17.00 -2.78
C TYR A 456 -6.09 15.47 -2.88
N ASN A 457 -4.87 14.95 -2.88
CA ASN A 457 -4.58 13.52 -2.77
C ASN A 457 -3.92 13.24 -1.42
N CYS A 458 -4.49 12.38 -0.58
CA CYS A 458 -3.99 12.13 0.79
C CYS A 458 -3.71 13.43 1.56
N GLY A 459 -4.58 14.45 1.47
CA GLY A 459 -4.39 15.74 2.14
C GLY A 459 -3.17 16.54 1.64
N VAL A 460 -2.73 16.30 0.40
CA VAL A 460 -1.69 17.06 -0.32
C VAL A 460 -2.29 17.63 -1.60
N HIS A 461 -2.16 18.95 -1.78
CA HIS A 461 -2.67 19.62 -2.96
C HIS A 461 -1.89 19.21 -4.23
N PHE A 462 -2.58 19.02 -5.36
CA PHE A 462 -1.99 18.49 -6.61
C PHE A 462 -0.83 19.34 -7.15
N SER A 463 -0.81 20.64 -6.84
CA SER A 463 0.31 21.54 -7.19
C SER A 463 1.63 21.14 -6.53
N ARG A 464 1.59 20.44 -5.39
CA ARG A 464 2.75 19.92 -4.64
C ARG A 464 2.96 18.42 -4.81
N LEU A 465 1.99 17.71 -5.35
CA LEU A 465 2.01 16.26 -5.47
C LEU A 465 3.13 15.76 -6.41
N PHE A 466 3.34 16.46 -7.53
CA PHE A 466 4.37 16.11 -8.52
C PHE A 466 5.61 16.99 -8.36
N VAL A 467 6.70 16.36 -7.91
CA VAL A 467 7.99 17.00 -7.61
C VAL A 467 9.02 16.58 -8.64
N GLU A 468 9.54 17.51 -9.44
CA GLU A 468 10.54 17.13 -10.45
C GLU A 468 11.88 16.83 -9.80
N ALA A 469 12.56 15.82 -10.34
CA ALA A 469 13.95 15.55 -10.06
C ALA A 469 14.85 16.66 -10.63
N MET A 470 16.03 16.89 -10.03
CA MET A 470 17.03 17.83 -10.57
C MET A 470 17.62 17.32 -11.90
N GLU A 471 17.77 16.01 -12.02
CA GLU A 471 18.30 15.33 -13.20
C GLU A 471 17.56 14.01 -13.41
N SER A 472 17.52 13.57 -14.67
CA SER A 472 16.93 12.30 -15.11
C SER A 472 17.81 11.08 -14.76
N THR A 473 18.37 11.04 -13.55
CA THR A 473 19.24 9.96 -13.07
C THR A 473 18.74 9.44 -11.73
N ASP A 474 19.06 8.18 -11.36
CA ASP A 474 18.67 7.66 -10.04
C ASP A 474 19.22 8.55 -8.91
N ARG A 475 20.43 9.12 -9.09
CA ARG A 475 21.03 10.12 -8.20
C ARG A 475 20.15 11.38 -8.09
N GLY A 476 19.76 11.99 -9.20
CA GLY A 476 18.93 13.20 -9.22
C GLY A 476 17.61 13.02 -8.48
N PHE A 477 17.00 11.84 -8.58
CA PHE A 477 15.79 11.49 -7.81
C PHE A 477 16.07 11.37 -6.31
N ARG A 478 17.21 10.78 -5.90
CA ARG A 478 17.61 10.65 -4.48
C ARG A 478 17.94 12.00 -3.86
N GLU A 479 18.67 12.85 -4.56
CA GLU A 479 18.99 14.21 -4.10
C GLU A 479 17.70 15.05 -3.94
N THR A 480 16.73 14.86 -4.84
CA THR A 480 15.41 15.51 -4.77
C THR A 480 14.59 15.00 -3.59
N TRP A 481 14.61 13.70 -3.33
CA TRP A 481 14.02 13.13 -2.12
C TRP A 481 14.66 13.69 -0.85
N LEU A 482 16.00 13.79 -0.81
CA LEU A 482 16.71 14.35 0.33
C LEU A 482 16.31 15.80 0.56
N MET A 483 16.16 16.60 -0.50
CA MET A 483 15.62 17.96 -0.41
C MET A 483 14.22 17.97 0.23
N MET A 484 13.33 17.05 -0.15
CA MET A 484 12.00 16.94 0.46
C MET A 484 12.07 16.66 1.97
N LEU A 485 12.97 15.78 2.43
CA LEU A 485 13.17 15.53 3.86
C LEU A 485 13.84 16.68 4.61
N LEU A 486 14.74 17.41 3.95
CA LEU A 486 15.36 18.60 4.55
C LEU A 486 14.34 19.72 4.75
N LYS A 487 13.23 19.76 4.00
CA LYS A 487 12.12 20.68 4.29
C LYS A 487 11.58 20.48 5.70
N GLU A 488 11.47 19.23 6.14
CA GLU A 488 10.90 18.88 7.45
C GLU A 488 11.89 19.07 8.61
N SER A 489 13.20 19.06 8.34
CA SER A 489 14.24 18.96 9.39
C SER A 489 15.24 20.11 9.43
N HIS A 490 15.61 20.64 8.25
CA HIS A 490 16.68 21.63 8.05
C HIS A 490 16.25 22.70 7.03
N PRO A 491 15.37 23.65 7.42
CA PRO A 491 14.77 24.60 6.48
C PRO A 491 15.80 25.47 5.75
N THR A 492 16.94 25.79 6.39
CA THR A 492 18.03 26.53 5.74
C THR A 492 18.66 25.74 4.59
N LEU A 493 18.96 24.44 4.79
CA LEU A 493 19.51 23.59 3.74
C LEU A 493 18.51 23.41 2.61
N PHE A 494 17.24 23.17 2.96
CA PHE A 494 16.14 23.10 2.00
C PHE A 494 16.06 24.36 1.13
N ARG A 495 16.04 25.57 1.73
CA ARG A 495 15.96 26.84 0.98
C ARG A 495 17.12 27.04 0.03
N ILE A 496 18.33 26.69 0.42
CA ILE A 496 19.52 26.81 -0.45
C ILE A 496 19.44 25.81 -1.60
N MET A 497 19.05 24.55 -1.34
CA MET A 497 18.83 23.55 -2.39
C MET A 497 17.71 23.97 -3.35
N HIS A 498 16.57 24.42 -2.82
CA HIS A 498 15.44 24.89 -3.61
C HIS A 498 15.83 26.06 -4.51
N ARG A 499 16.60 27.03 -3.99
CA ARG A 499 17.13 28.15 -4.79
C ARG A 499 18.12 27.69 -5.86
N ALA A 500 18.98 26.72 -5.55
CA ALA A 500 19.88 26.13 -6.54
C ALA A 500 19.09 25.47 -7.69
N ARG A 501 18.02 24.73 -7.35
CA ARG A 501 17.10 24.14 -8.34
C ARG A 501 16.41 25.20 -9.19
N GLN A 502 15.82 26.23 -8.58
CA GLN A 502 15.13 27.33 -9.30
C GLN A 502 16.02 28.07 -10.29
N HIS A 503 17.32 28.16 -10.00
CA HIS A 503 18.31 28.77 -10.89
C HIS A 503 19.05 27.77 -11.77
N HIS A 504 18.56 26.52 -11.87
CA HIS A 504 19.17 25.44 -12.65
C HIS A 504 20.66 25.17 -12.34
N LYS A 505 21.09 25.43 -11.09
CA LYS A 505 22.48 25.22 -10.64
C LYS A 505 22.71 23.78 -10.17
N ILE A 506 22.65 22.82 -11.10
CA ILE A 506 22.76 21.36 -10.84
C ILE A 506 23.97 21.03 -9.94
N ARG A 507 25.18 21.49 -10.33
CA ARG A 507 26.41 21.22 -9.55
C ARG A 507 26.33 21.72 -8.11
N ALA A 508 25.69 22.87 -7.88
CA ALA A 508 25.53 23.40 -6.53
C ALA A 508 24.52 22.58 -5.73
N PHE A 509 23.41 22.20 -6.36
CA PHE A 509 22.38 21.34 -5.78
C PHE A 509 22.98 20.01 -5.30
N SER A 510 23.68 19.29 -6.18
CA SER A 510 24.30 18.01 -5.86
C SER A 510 25.38 18.15 -4.79
N LYS A 511 26.20 19.22 -4.81
CA LYS A 511 27.19 19.47 -3.76
C LYS A 511 26.56 19.67 -2.38
N ILE A 512 25.41 20.34 -2.30
CA ILE A 512 24.69 20.51 -1.03
C ILE A 512 24.09 19.18 -0.59
N ALA A 513 23.49 18.42 -1.51
CA ALA A 513 22.93 17.10 -1.23
C ALA A 513 24.00 16.14 -0.69
N ASP A 514 25.20 16.11 -1.29
CA ASP A 514 26.32 15.29 -0.84
C ASP A 514 26.80 15.68 0.55
N LYS A 515 26.84 16.98 0.86
CA LYS A 515 27.19 17.45 2.21
C LYS A 515 26.14 17.07 3.24
N ALA A 516 24.85 17.19 2.91
CA ALA A 516 23.77 16.73 3.78
C ALA A 516 23.82 15.20 3.99
N SER A 517 24.04 14.43 2.92
CA SER A 517 24.23 12.98 2.96
C SER A 517 25.42 12.58 3.84
N ALA A 518 26.56 13.26 3.71
CA ALA A 518 27.74 13.00 4.55
C ALA A 518 27.50 13.33 6.04
N LEU A 519 26.71 14.36 6.34
CA LEU A 519 26.30 14.67 7.72
C LEU A 519 25.37 13.59 8.28
N ALA A 520 24.40 13.13 7.48
CA ALA A 520 23.52 12.01 7.84
C ALA A 520 24.31 10.71 8.02
N GLN A 521 25.31 10.44 7.18
CA GLN A 521 26.19 9.29 7.31
C GLN A 521 26.95 9.28 8.64
N LYS A 522 27.42 10.45 9.10
CA LYS A 522 28.12 10.59 10.38
C LYS A 522 27.20 10.50 11.60
N GLN A 523 26.01 11.09 11.52
CA GLN A 523 25.11 11.25 12.68
C GLN A 523 23.97 10.21 12.72
N GLY A 524 23.82 9.43 11.66
CA GLY A 524 22.67 8.55 11.48
C GLY A 524 21.37 9.34 11.34
N ARG A 525 20.28 8.73 11.79
CA ARG A 525 18.94 9.34 11.82
C ARG A 525 18.86 10.61 12.65
N LYS A 526 19.73 10.73 13.67
CA LYS A 526 19.75 11.91 14.56
C LYS A 526 19.99 13.21 13.81
N PHE A 527 20.61 13.15 12.63
CA PHE A 527 20.70 14.30 11.73
C PHE A 527 19.32 14.93 11.49
N PHE A 528 18.31 14.13 11.15
CA PHE A 528 16.96 14.62 10.83
C PHE A 528 16.12 14.97 12.06
N LEU A 529 16.42 14.40 13.23
CA LEU A 529 15.66 14.58 14.47
C LEU A 529 16.02 15.89 15.18
N THR A 530 15.66 17.02 14.55
CA THR A 530 15.90 18.37 15.07
C THR A 530 14.67 18.90 15.84
N PRO A 531 14.80 19.97 16.66
CA PRO A 531 13.64 20.65 17.24
C PRO A 531 12.65 21.15 16.19
N HIS A 532 13.15 21.55 15.02
CA HIS A 532 12.31 21.94 13.89
C HIS A 532 11.51 20.75 13.36
N PHE A 533 12.14 19.58 13.24
CA PHE A 533 11.45 18.34 12.84
C PHE A 533 10.31 17.99 13.78
N SER A 534 10.52 18.02 15.09
CA SER A 534 9.45 17.77 16.07
C SER A 534 8.28 18.76 15.91
N HIS A 535 8.58 20.04 15.70
CA HIS A 535 7.55 21.05 15.44
C HIS A 535 6.81 20.82 14.12
N TYR A 536 7.54 20.50 13.05
CA TYR A 536 6.96 20.19 11.74
C TYR A 536 6.06 18.95 11.81
N GLN A 537 6.48 17.87 12.48
CA GLN A 537 5.66 16.67 12.66
C GLN A 537 4.38 16.99 13.45
N ALA A 538 4.43 17.85 14.47
CA ALA A 538 3.22 18.27 15.20
C ALA A 538 2.22 18.99 14.27
N LEU A 539 2.70 19.92 13.43
CA LEU A 539 1.86 20.62 12.45
C LEU A 539 1.36 19.68 11.35
N SER A 540 2.19 18.76 10.88
CA SER A 540 1.83 17.74 9.90
C SER A 540 0.73 16.82 10.45
N ASN A 541 0.86 16.35 11.70
CA ASN A 541 -0.15 15.55 12.37
C ASN A 541 -1.45 16.31 12.54
N GLN A 542 -1.40 17.61 12.83
CA GLN A 542 -2.58 18.48 12.85
C GLN A 542 -3.25 18.58 11.47
N LYS A 543 -2.45 18.79 10.41
CA LYS A 543 -2.94 18.82 9.02
C LYS A 543 -3.68 17.52 8.67
N TYR A 544 -3.05 16.37 8.93
CA TYR A 544 -3.65 15.07 8.65
C TYR A 544 -4.86 14.78 9.56
N GLY A 545 -4.84 15.21 10.82
CA GLY A 545 -6.01 15.14 11.70
C GLY A 545 -7.22 15.86 11.12
N LEU A 546 -7.04 17.09 10.63
CA LEU A 546 -8.11 17.85 9.96
C LEU A 546 -8.59 17.18 8.67
N TRP A 547 -7.67 16.64 7.88
CA TRP A 547 -8.01 15.90 6.65
C TRP A 547 -8.86 14.67 6.97
N LEU A 548 -8.48 13.90 7.98
CA LEU A 548 -9.18 12.69 8.38
C LEU A 548 -10.53 12.99 9.04
N GLU A 549 -10.63 14.06 9.85
CA GLU A 549 -11.91 14.56 10.38
C GLU A 549 -12.88 14.92 9.24
N TYR A 550 -12.37 15.54 8.17
CA TYR A 550 -13.13 15.85 6.98
C TYR A 550 -13.57 14.57 6.25
N LEU A 551 -12.65 13.65 5.93
CA LEU A 551 -12.96 12.43 5.21
C LEU A 551 -13.99 11.56 5.95
N GLU A 552 -13.88 11.46 7.28
CA GLU A 552 -14.87 10.75 8.09
C GLU A 552 -16.26 11.37 7.90
N SER A 553 -16.38 12.70 7.96
CA SER A 553 -17.66 13.38 7.76
C SER A 553 -18.16 13.29 6.31
N TYR A 554 -17.27 13.38 5.33
CA TYR A 554 -17.60 13.26 3.91
C TYR A 554 -18.20 11.88 3.60
N ARG A 555 -17.54 10.81 4.04
CA ARG A 555 -18.02 9.42 3.87
C ARG A 555 -19.38 9.16 4.52
N ASN A 556 -19.66 9.81 5.65
CA ASN A 556 -20.93 9.67 6.37
C ASN A 556 -22.05 10.58 5.85
N GLY A 557 -21.78 11.47 4.88
CA GLY A 557 -22.74 12.44 4.39
C GLY A 557 -23.13 13.49 5.43
N ASP A 558 -22.22 13.82 6.36
CA ASP A 558 -22.46 14.81 7.40
C ASP A 558 -22.57 16.22 6.80
N LYS A 559 -23.60 16.99 7.21
CA LYS A 559 -23.77 18.39 6.79
C LYS A 559 -22.59 19.31 7.16
N LEU A 560 -21.74 18.89 8.09
CA LEU A 560 -20.55 19.62 8.54
C LEU A 560 -19.30 19.37 7.68
N ALA A 561 -19.33 18.42 6.73
CA ALA A 561 -18.18 18.11 5.88
C ALA A 561 -17.62 19.35 5.16
N PRO A 562 -18.42 20.25 4.55
CA PRO A 562 -17.90 21.46 3.91
C PRO A 562 -17.16 22.40 4.87
N GLN A 563 -17.66 22.54 6.11
CA GLN A 563 -17.00 23.35 7.14
C GLN A 563 -15.66 22.76 7.56
N LYS A 564 -15.60 21.43 7.74
CA LYS A 564 -14.37 20.71 8.07
C LYS A 564 -13.35 20.79 6.93
N PHE A 565 -13.81 20.67 5.69
CA PHE A 565 -12.95 20.85 4.51
C PHE A 565 -12.36 22.26 4.46
N LYS A 566 -13.18 23.29 4.68
CA LYS A 566 -12.71 24.67 4.77
C LYS A 566 -11.62 24.84 5.85
N ARG A 567 -11.85 24.31 7.06
CA ARG A 567 -10.85 24.33 8.15
C ARG A 567 -9.54 23.64 7.75
N PHE A 568 -9.61 22.49 7.09
CA PHE A 568 -8.44 21.80 6.54
C PHE A 568 -7.70 22.67 5.53
N THR A 569 -8.39 23.22 4.52
CA THR A 569 -7.76 24.03 3.46
C THR A 569 -7.13 25.33 3.99
N GLU A 570 -7.76 26.00 4.97
CA GLU A 570 -7.22 27.18 5.65
C GLU A 570 -5.93 26.84 6.41
N PHE A 571 -5.94 25.73 7.16
CA PHE A 571 -4.75 25.26 7.87
C PHE A 571 -3.64 24.82 6.90
N TYR A 572 -3.98 24.15 5.81
CA TYR A 572 -3.03 23.75 4.76
C TYR A 572 -2.28 24.97 4.21
N ARG A 573 -3.01 26.03 3.82
CA ARG A 573 -2.42 27.28 3.31
C ARG A 573 -1.55 27.99 4.36
N TYR A 574 -1.97 27.95 5.63
CA TYR A 574 -1.16 28.48 6.73
C TYR A 574 0.16 27.71 6.87
N LEU A 575 0.12 26.38 6.88
CA LEU A 575 1.30 25.51 6.96
C LEU A 575 2.27 25.78 5.80
N GLU A 576 1.78 25.88 4.57
CA GLU A 576 2.62 26.22 3.42
C GLU A 576 3.32 27.57 3.61
N LYS A 577 2.63 28.59 4.13
CA LYS A 577 3.19 29.93 4.32
C LYS A 577 4.29 29.99 5.39
N ILE A 578 4.22 29.15 6.43
CA ILE A 578 5.21 29.14 7.51
C ILE A 578 6.40 28.22 7.24
N CYS A 579 6.21 27.20 6.38
CA CYS A 579 7.24 26.21 6.06
C CYS A 579 8.04 26.53 4.79
N ASP A 580 7.54 27.39 3.91
CA ASP A 580 8.31 27.99 2.80
C ASP A 580 9.11 29.20 3.34
#